data_AF-A0A2U8DRT9-F1
#
_entry.id   AF-A0A2U8DRT9-F1
#
_cell.length_a   1.000
_cell.length_b   1.000
_cell.length_c   1.000
_cell.angle_alpha   90.00
_cell.angle_beta   90.00
_cell.angle_gamma   90.00
#
_symmetry.space_group_name_H-M   'P 1'
#
loop_
_entity.id
_entity.type
_entity.pdbx_description
1 polymer ?
#
loop_
_entity_poly.entity_id
_entity_poly.type
_entity_poly.pdbx_seq_one_letter_code
_entity_poly.pdbx_strand_id
1 'polypeptide(L)'
;MMKTYFILIFFHLFGDVVLQRSLFIRKIFKCSDFGILKRQNVKFIVIHVILYTLSASLAFLFLKLFTVYNIFIVFISHFIIDYIKCYKISYIHGSLKYYVVNLIDQLLHISILILIAGYNG
;
A
#
# COMPACT_ATOMS: atom_id res chain seq x y z
N MET A 1 19.37 5.89 9.88
CA MET A 1 18.72 6.33 8.62
C MET A 1 18.65 5.23 7.56
N MET A 2 19.76 4.78 6.96
CA MET A 2 19.71 3.80 5.85
C MET A 2 19.00 2.47 6.20
N LYS A 3 19.22 1.94 7.40
CA LYS A 3 18.53 0.73 7.91
C LYS A 3 17.01 0.94 8.05
N THR A 4 16.57 2.13 8.48
CA THR A 4 15.16 2.48 8.67
C THR A 4 14.41 2.47 7.33
N TYR A 5 14.97 3.10 6.31
CA TYR A 5 14.37 3.11 4.96
C TYR A 5 14.26 1.71 4.38
N PHE A 6 15.30 0.89 4.51
CA PHE A 6 15.29 -0.49 4.03
C PHE A 6 14.18 -1.32 4.69
N ILE A 7 14.03 -1.20 6.01
CA ILE A 7 12.97 -1.90 6.75
C ILE A 7 11.59 -1.43 6.29
N LEU A 8 11.38 -0.12 6.13
CA LEU A 8 10.09 0.42 5.67
C LEU A 8 9.72 -0.05 4.27
N ILE A 9 10.67 -0.03 3.33
CA ILE A 9 10.46 -0.52 1.97
C ILE A 9 10.15 -2.02 1.99
N PHE A 10 10.88 -2.80 2.78
CA PHE A 10 10.64 -4.23 2.93
C PHE A 10 9.23 -4.51 3.47
N PHE A 11 8.82 -3.84 4.56
CA PHE A 11 7.48 -3.99 5.11
C PHE A 11 6.38 -3.49 4.16
N HIS A 12 6.65 -2.45 3.37
CA HIS A 12 5.72 -1.98 2.34
C HIS A 12 5.51 -3.03 1.25
N LEU A 13 6.60 -3.47 0.60
CA LEU A 13 6.54 -4.45 -0.48
C LEU A 13 5.96 -5.77 -0.01
N PHE A 14 6.42 -6.25 1.15
CA PHE A 14 5.90 -7.47 1.75
C PHE A 14 4.43 -7.32 2.14
N GLY A 15 4.07 -6.25 2.84
CA GLY A 15 2.70 -6.00 3.27
C GLY A 15 1.72 -5.88 2.11
N ASP A 16 2.06 -5.09 1.09
CA ASP A 16 1.19 -4.86 -0.07
C ASP A 16 1.05 -6.13 -0.93
N VAL A 17 2.15 -6.86 -1.19
CA VAL A 17 2.11 -8.11 -1.96
C VAL A 17 1.38 -9.22 -1.20
N VAL A 18 1.66 -9.38 0.10
CA VAL A 18 0.98 -10.39 0.94
C VAL A 18 -0.50 -10.07 1.04
N LEU A 19 -0.90 -8.81 1.24
CA LEU A 19 -2.31 -8.45 1.30
C LEU A 19 -3.02 -8.70 -0.04
N GLN A 20 -2.36 -8.42 -1.17
CA GLN A 20 -2.96 -8.63 -2.48
C GLN A 20 -3.05 -10.11 -2.87
N ARG A 21 -2.11 -10.96 -2.42
CA ARG A 21 -1.98 -12.36 -2.86
C ARG A 21 -2.14 -13.41 -1.75
N SER A 22 -2.50 -13.03 -0.53
CA SER A 22 -2.60 -14.01 0.57
C SER A 22 -3.71 -15.03 0.30
N LEU A 23 -3.40 -16.28 0.59
CA LEU A 23 -4.39 -17.38 0.61
C LEU A 23 -5.54 -17.10 1.58
N PHE A 24 -5.28 -16.33 2.64
CA PHE A 24 -6.29 -15.94 3.62
C PHE A 24 -7.36 -15.02 3.02
N ILE A 25 -6.95 -13.94 2.33
CA ILE A 25 -7.86 -13.04 1.61
C ILE A 25 -8.63 -13.82 0.55
N ARG A 26 -7.96 -14.71 -0.18
CA ARG A 26 -8.59 -15.59 -1.17
C ARG A 26 -9.68 -16.47 -0.57
N LYS A 27 -9.47 -17.01 0.64
CA LYS A 27 -10.45 -17.85 1.34
C LYS A 27 -11.66 -17.06 1.83
N ILE A 28 -11.45 -15.83 2.34
CA ILE A 28 -12.53 -14.97 2.84
C ILE A 28 -13.38 -14.42 1.70
N PHE A 29 -12.74 -13.86 0.67
CA PHE A 29 -13.42 -13.16 -0.42
C PHE A 29 -13.68 -14.02 -1.66
N LYS A 30 -13.30 -15.31 -1.62
CA LYS A 30 -13.43 -16.28 -2.73
C LYS A 30 -12.86 -15.75 -4.06
N CYS A 31 -11.83 -14.91 -4.01
CA CYS A 31 -11.23 -14.28 -5.18
C CYS A 31 -9.74 -14.60 -5.27
N SER A 32 -9.24 -14.90 -6.47
CA SER A 32 -7.83 -15.22 -6.70
C SER A 32 -6.88 -14.03 -6.56
N ASP A 33 -7.37 -12.80 -6.77
CA ASP A 33 -6.55 -11.59 -6.75
C ASP A 33 -7.34 -10.40 -6.18
N PHE A 34 -6.95 -9.93 -5.00
CA PHE A 34 -7.59 -8.79 -4.36
C PHE A 34 -7.42 -7.50 -5.18
N GLY A 35 -6.35 -7.41 -5.98
CA GLY A 35 -6.10 -6.31 -6.91
C GLY A 35 -7.17 -6.18 -7.99
N ILE A 36 -7.88 -7.26 -8.36
CA ILE A 36 -9.02 -7.18 -9.28
C ILE A 36 -10.23 -6.56 -8.56
N LEU A 37 -10.51 -7.00 -7.33
CA LEU A 37 -11.62 -6.49 -6.52
C LEU A 37 -11.49 -4.99 -6.22
N LYS A 38 -10.27 -4.51 -5.94
CA LYS A 38 -9.99 -3.07 -5.72
C LYS A 38 -10.42 -2.19 -6.90
N ARG A 39 -10.29 -2.71 -8.13
CA ARG A 39 -10.67 -1.99 -9.37
C ARG A 39 -12.16 -2.04 -9.67
N GLN A 40 -12.90 -2.95 -9.04
CA GLN A 40 -14.33 -3.12 -9.25
C GLN A 40 -15.18 -2.35 -8.23
N ASN A 41 -14.75 -2.26 -6.98
CA ASN A 41 -15.50 -1.55 -5.94
C ASN A 41 -14.59 -0.87 -4.90
N VAL A 42 -14.88 0.40 -4.61
CA VAL A 42 -14.13 1.26 -3.67
C VAL A 42 -14.07 0.64 -2.27
N LYS A 43 -15.07 -0.15 -1.88
CA LYS A 43 -15.07 -0.89 -0.60
C LYS A 43 -13.81 -1.74 -0.43
N PHE A 44 -13.33 -2.37 -1.50
CA PHE A 44 -12.12 -3.20 -1.44
C PHE A 44 -10.84 -2.36 -1.34
N ILE A 45 -10.83 -1.12 -1.85
CA ILE A 45 -9.75 -0.17 -1.56
C ILE A 45 -9.74 0.18 -0.08
N VAL A 46 -10.89 0.48 0.51
CA VAL A 46 -10.97 0.82 1.94
C VAL A 46 -10.47 -0.35 2.80
N ILE A 47 -10.90 -1.58 2.51
CA ILE A 47 -10.43 -2.78 3.23
C ILE A 47 -8.91 -2.95 3.05
N HIS A 48 -8.40 -2.79 1.83
CA HIS A 48 -6.96 -2.87 1.54
C HIS A 48 -6.17 -1.88 2.38
N VAL A 49 -6.59 -0.61 2.37
CA VAL A 49 -5.91 0.47 3.08
C VAL A 49 -5.95 0.22 4.58
N ILE A 50 -7.09 -0.21 5.15
CA ILE A 50 -7.17 -0.55 6.57
C ILE A 50 -6.16 -1.64 6.93
N LEU A 51 -6.14 -2.74 6.18
CA LEU A 51 -5.24 -3.86 6.45
C LEU A 51 -3.76 -3.45 6.27
N TYR A 52 -3.47 -2.66 5.24
CA TYR A 52 -2.14 -2.14 4.99
C TYR A 52 -1.69 -1.19 6.10
N THR A 53 -2.53 -0.23 6.51
CA THR A 53 -2.24 0.70 7.60
C THR A 53 -2.02 -0.04 8.92
N LEU A 54 -2.78 -1.10 9.22
CA LEU A 54 -2.53 -1.95 10.38
C LEU A 54 -1.15 -2.64 10.31
N SER A 55 -0.79 -3.19 9.15
CA SER A 55 0.52 -3.78 8.92
C SER A 55 1.66 -2.75 9.06
N ALA A 56 1.50 -1.56 8.46
CA ALA A 56 2.48 -0.48 8.54
C ALA A 56 2.62 0.07 9.97
N SER A 57 1.53 0.10 10.73
CA SER A 57 1.53 0.51 12.14
C SER A 57 2.40 -0.39 13.00
N LEU A 58 2.41 -1.71 12.74
CA LEU A 58 3.33 -2.64 13.41
C LEU A 58 4.80 -2.34 13.09
N ALA A 59 5.10 -2.02 11.82
CA ALA A 59 6.46 -1.62 11.43
C ALA A 59 6.88 -0.29 12.09
N PHE A 60 5.95 0.67 12.19
CA PHE A 60 6.20 1.94 12.88
C PHE A 60 6.44 1.76 14.38
N LEU A 61 5.75 0.83 15.04
CA LEU A 61 6.03 0.49 16.44
C LEU A 61 7.47 -0.03 16.60
N PHE A 62 7.89 -0.96 15.73
CA PHE A 62 9.23 -1.53 15.76
C PHE A 62 10.34 -0.48 15.52
N LEU A 63 10.06 0.50 14.65
CA LEU A 63 11.00 1.55 14.27
C LEU A 63 10.94 2.81 15.17
N LYS A 64 10.09 2.82 16.21
CA LYS A 64 9.81 4.00 17.06
C LYS A 64 9.31 5.22 16.27
N LEU A 65 8.61 4.99 15.16
CA LEU A 65 7.98 6.02 14.30
C LEU A 65 6.46 6.10 14.50
N PHE A 66 5.93 5.37 15.48
CA PHE A 66 4.49 5.28 15.70
C PHE A 66 3.93 6.58 16.29
N THR A 67 3.13 7.27 15.49
CA THR A 67 2.30 8.39 15.93
C THR A 67 0.96 8.33 15.21
N VAL A 68 -0.10 8.83 15.84
CA VAL A 68 -1.44 8.89 15.22
C VAL A 68 -1.39 9.67 13.90
N TYR A 69 -0.58 10.72 13.84
CA TYR A 69 -0.37 11.52 12.64
C TYR A 69 0.27 10.72 11.49
N ASN A 70 1.32 9.95 11.76
CA ASN A 70 2.00 9.12 10.76
C ASN A 70 1.06 8.02 10.22
N ILE A 71 0.25 7.41 11.10
CA ILE A 71 -0.75 6.41 10.70
C ILE A 71 -1.80 7.04 9.79
N PHE A 72 -2.28 8.24 10.14
CA PHE A 72 -3.28 8.96 9.36
C PHE A 72 -2.76 9.37 7.98
N ILE A 73 -1.51 9.85 7.89
CA ILE A 73 -0.85 10.13 6.61
C ILE A 73 -0.77 8.87 5.76
N VAL A 74 -0.31 7.75 6.32
CA VAL A 74 -0.23 6.48 5.58
C VAL A 74 -1.61 6.07 5.08
N PHE A 75 -2.64 6.13 5.93
CA PHE A 75 -4.00 5.78 5.54
C PHE A 75 -4.51 6.62 4.36
N ILE A 76 -4.44 7.95 4.48
CA ILE A 76 -4.97 8.86 3.46
C ILE A 76 -4.18 8.75 2.16
N SER A 77 -2.85 8.80 2.24
CA SER A 77 -2.00 8.72 1.05
C SER A 77 -2.21 7.41 0.31
N HIS A 78 -2.23 6.28 1.03
CA HIS A 78 -2.43 4.96 0.42
C HIS A 78 -3.79 4.86 -0.24
N PHE A 79 -4.84 5.39 0.40
CA PHE A 79 -6.19 5.47 -0.19
C PHE A 79 -6.22 6.32 -1.46
N ILE A 80 -5.67 7.53 -1.43
CA ILE A 80 -5.70 8.46 -2.57
C ILE A 80 -4.95 7.86 -3.77
N ILE A 81 -3.74 7.33 -3.54
CA ILE A 81 -2.93 6.74 -4.61
C ILE A 81 -3.64 5.54 -5.23
N ASP A 82 -4.12 4.58 -4.41
CA ASP A 82 -4.84 3.40 -4.90
C ASP A 82 -6.15 3.80 -5.62
N TYR A 83 -6.88 4.80 -5.11
CA TYR A 83 -8.11 5.29 -5.72
C TYR A 83 -7.85 5.89 -7.11
N ILE A 84 -6.84 6.76 -7.25
CA ILE A 84 -6.48 7.36 -8.54
C ILE A 84 -6.06 6.26 -9.52
N LYS A 85 -5.19 5.34 -9.09
CA LYS A 85 -4.72 4.21 -9.92
C LYS A 85 -5.87 3.34 -10.43
N CYS A 86 -6.86 3.07 -9.59
CA CYS A 86 -7.95 2.14 -9.92
C CYS A 86 -9.10 2.80 -10.69
N TYR A 87 -9.43 4.06 -10.39
CA TYR A 87 -10.66 4.70 -10.90
C TYR A 87 -10.44 5.88 -11.83
N LYS A 88 -9.24 6.49 -11.84
CA LYS A 88 -8.95 7.66 -12.69
C LYS A 88 -8.02 7.33 -13.85
N ILE A 89 -7.17 6.31 -13.72
CA ILE A 89 -6.23 5.92 -14.76
C ILE A 89 -6.75 4.67 -15.49
N SER A 90 -6.98 4.80 -16.80
CA SER A 90 -7.33 3.66 -17.66
C SER A 90 -6.08 3.02 -18.28
N TYR A 91 -5.96 1.70 -18.14
CA TYR A 91 -4.95 0.86 -18.80
C TYR A 91 -5.48 -0.57 -18.98
N ILE A 92 -4.92 -1.26 -19.97
CA ILE A 92 -5.18 -2.69 -20.21
C ILE A 92 -4.22 -3.51 -19.34
N HIS A 93 -4.73 -4.52 -18.63
CA HIS A 93 -3.91 -5.42 -17.82
C HIS A 93 -2.83 -6.10 -18.68
N GLY A 94 -1.58 -6.12 -18.21
CA GLY A 94 -0.43 -6.68 -18.95
C GLY A 94 0.16 -5.77 -20.04
N SER A 95 -0.40 -4.57 -20.29
CA SER A 95 0.22 -3.58 -21.19
C SER A 95 1.47 -2.92 -20.58
N LEU A 96 2.35 -2.33 -21.40
CA LEU A 96 3.46 -1.51 -20.90
C LEU A 96 2.97 -0.41 -19.95
N LYS A 97 1.84 0.23 -20.29
CA LYS A 97 1.20 1.24 -19.46
C LYS A 97 0.80 0.69 -18.08
N TYR A 98 0.30 -0.54 -18.00
CA TYR A 98 -0.01 -1.19 -16.73
C TYR A 98 1.23 -1.32 -15.84
N TYR A 99 2.36 -1.78 -16.39
CA TYR A 99 3.61 -1.90 -15.62
C TYR A 99 4.15 -0.54 -15.16
N VAL A 100 4.14 0.47 -16.04
CA VAL A 100 4.58 1.84 -15.71
C VAL A 100 3.72 2.45 -14.61
N VAL A 101 2.39 2.32 -14.70
CA VAL A 101 1.47 2.85 -13.69
C VAL A 101 1.69 2.16 -12.34
N ASN A 102 1.88 0.83 -12.31
CA ASN A 102 2.16 0.13 -11.06
C ASN A 102 3.55 0.50 -10.49
N LEU A 103 4.55 0.75 -11.33
CA LEU A 103 5.85 1.22 -10.86
C LEU A 103 5.72 2.60 -10.21
N ILE A 104 5.02 3.54 -10.87
CA ILE A 104 4.78 4.89 -10.32
C ILE A 104 4.01 4.81 -9.00
N ASP A 105 2.99 3.96 -8.92
CA ASP A 105 2.21 3.70 -7.70
C ASP A 105 3.11 3.27 -6.53
N GLN A 106 3.98 2.27 -6.74
CA GLN A 106 4.91 1.80 -5.71
C GLN A 106 5.90 2.90 -5.29
N LEU A 107 6.42 3.67 -6.26
CA LEU A 107 7.32 4.78 -5.96
C LEU A 107 6.63 5.87 -5.13
N LEU A 108 5.36 6.17 -5.40
CA LEU A 108 4.59 7.13 -4.62
C LEU A 108 4.40 6.65 -3.18
N HIS A 109 3.97 5.40 -2.97
CA HIS A 109 3.83 4.86 -1.61
C HIS A 109 5.15 4.84 -0.84
N ILE A 110 6.25 4.43 -1.48
CA ILE A 110 7.59 4.44 -0.88
C ILE A 110 8.01 5.87 -0.51
N SER A 111 7.76 6.85 -1.38
CA SER A 111 8.10 8.25 -1.11
C SER A 111 7.41 8.80 0.13
N ILE A 112 6.16 8.43 0.37
CA ILE A 112 5.44 8.81 1.59
C ILE A 112 6.11 8.20 2.83
N LEU A 113 6.50 6.94 2.79
CA LEU A 113 7.19 6.29 3.91
C LEU A 113 8.56 6.92 4.19
N ILE A 114 9.29 7.30 3.14
CA ILE A 114 10.57 8.02 3.27
C ILE A 114 10.34 9.40 3.90
N LEU A 115 9.31 10.14 3.46
CA LEU A 115 8.97 11.44 4.03
C LEU A 115 8.64 11.34 5.52
N ILE A 116 7.82 10.36 5.91
CA ILE A 116 7.49 10.09 7.32
C ILE A 116 8.76 9.80 8.12
N ALA A 117 9.64 8.93 7.62
CA ALA A 117 10.87 8.58 8.31
C ALA A 117 11.87 9.75 8.39
N GLY A 118 11.92 10.60 7.37
CA GLY A 118 12.79 11.79 7.34
C GLY A 118 12.31 12.93 8.24
N TYR A 119 10.99 13.07 8.47
CA TYR A 119 10.44 14.09 9.37
C TYR A 119 10.55 13.72 10.86
N ASN A 120 10.74 12.44 11.18
CA ASN A 120 10.72 11.91 12.55
C ASN A 120 12.09 11.35 13.00
N GLY A 121 13.11 11.40 12.15
CA GLY A 121 14.47 10.91 12.43
C GLY A 121 15.47 12.04 12.50
#